data_AF-A0AAQ3QCK2-F1
#
_entry.id   AF-A0AAQ3QCK2-F1
#
_cell.length_a   1.000
_cell.length_b   1.000
_cell.length_c   1.000
_cell.angle_alpha   90.00
_cell.angle_beta   90.00
_cell.angle_gamma   90.00
#
_symmetry.space_group_name_H-M   'P 1'
#
loop_
_entity.id
_entity.type
_entity.pdbx_description
1 polymer ?
#
loop_
_entity_poly.entity_id
_entity_poly.type
_entity_poly.pdbx_seq_one_letter_code
_entity_poly.pdbx_strand_id
1 'polypeptide(L)'
;MKVLSDRLLVVLLRGELKKLIWWCAWSCYEEEFKDMLNELGKLSKEAANDLPHYSPQNWCRAYFDTWCKNGMVDNNFVESFNTSILEARGKDIIGMLEDIRIQTMNRLVENEEKIRQWKDEFSPHCMLLYHDFRDIAHYCTVVFNGDAGYEVSEWEDRHTVCLESKRCTCRE
;
A
#
# COMPACT_ATOMS: atom_id res chain seq x y z
N MET A 1 -7.70 9.39 0.68
CA MET A 1 -8.58 8.34 0.11
C MET A 1 -10.07 8.50 0.31
N LYS A 2 -10.60 9.10 1.39
CA LYS A 2 -12.02 9.52 1.39
C LYS A 2 -12.39 10.36 0.16
N VAL A 3 -11.41 11.11 -0.34
CA VAL A 3 -11.51 11.89 -1.58
C VAL A 3 -11.61 11.00 -2.85
N LEU A 4 -10.99 9.81 -2.87
CA LEU A 4 -11.09 8.85 -3.96
C LEU A 4 -12.31 7.90 -3.78
N SER A 5 -12.73 7.61 -2.55
CA SER A 5 -13.93 6.80 -2.29
C SER A 5 -15.22 7.60 -2.50
N ASP A 6 -15.32 8.83 -1.99
CA ASP A 6 -16.61 9.51 -1.91
C ASP A 6 -16.94 10.36 -3.15
N ARG A 7 -15.95 10.70 -3.98
CA ARG A 7 -16.17 11.47 -5.23
C ARG A 7 -15.92 10.70 -6.52
N LEU A 8 -15.08 9.65 -6.52
CA LEU A 8 -14.79 8.85 -7.72
C LEU A 8 -15.61 7.56 -7.81
N LEU A 9 -16.26 7.08 -6.73
CA LEU A 9 -17.12 5.88 -6.82
C LEU A 9 -18.55 6.15 -7.28
N VAL A 10 -19.04 7.40 -7.28
CA VAL A 10 -20.43 7.69 -7.67
C VAL A 10 -20.59 7.93 -9.18
N VAL A 11 -19.49 8.06 -9.95
CA VAL A 11 -19.56 8.24 -11.41
C VAL A 11 -18.65 7.23 -12.14
N LEU A 12 -19.24 6.08 -12.49
CA LEU A 12 -19.00 5.31 -13.72
C LEU A 12 -17.53 5.08 -14.16
N LEU A 13 -16.67 4.51 -13.31
CA LEU A 13 -15.43 3.91 -13.82
C LEU A 13 -15.75 2.50 -14.37
N ARG A 14 -15.64 2.31 -15.69
CA ARG A 14 -15.59 0.97 -16.32
C ARG A 14 -14.57 0.11 -15.55
N GLY A 15 -14.81 -1.19 -15.39
CA GLY A 15 -13.98 -2.06 -14.54
C GLY A 15 -12.47 -1.98 -14.83
N GLU A 16 -12.08 -1.76 -16.09
CA GLU A 16 -10.69 -1.54 -16.51
C GLU A 16 -10.11 -0.21 -16.03
N LEU A 17 -10.90 0.87 -16.06
CA LEU A 17 -10.47 2.19 -15.59
C LEU A 17 -10.20 2.18 -14.09
N LYS A 18 -11.06 1.50 -13.32
CA LYS A 18 -10.83 1.28 -11.88
C LYS A 18 -9.54 0.51 -11.62
N LYS A 19 -9.24 -0.53 -12.41
CA LYS A 19 -8.00 -1.31 -12.27
C LYS A 19 -6.76 -0.45 -12.50
N LEU A 20 -6.74 0.37 -13.55
CA LEU A 20 -5.59 1.25 -13.85
C LEU A 20 -5.36 2.30 -12.77
N ILE A 21 -6.44 2.88 -12.20
CA ILE A 21 -6.31 3.81 -11.06
C ILE A 21 -5.73 3.10 -9.84
N TRP A 22 -6.14 1.85 -9.57
CA TRP A 22 -5.53 1.05 -8.50
C TRP A 22 -4.06 0.77 -8.77
N TRP A 23 -3.68 0.44 -10.00
CA TRP A 23 -2.26 0.26 -10.35
C TRP A 23 -1.46 1.54 -10.16
N CYS A 24 -1.98 2.70 -10.53
CA CYS A 24 -1.37 3.99 -10.21
C CYS A 24 -1.16 4.18 -8.69
N ALA A 25 -2.15 3.79 -7.87
CA ALA A 25 -2.03 3.90 -6.41
C ALA A 25 -0.97 2.91 -5.84
N TRP A 26 -0.89 1.72 -6.43
CA TRP A 26 0.02 0.65 -5.99
C TRP A 26 1.44 0.78 -6.54
N SER A 27 1.68 1.64 -7.53
CA SER A 27 3.02 1.91 -8.08
C SER A 27 4.01 2.21 -6.96
N CYS A 28 5.13 1.50 -6.95
CA CYS A 28 6.12 1.54 -5.89
C CYS A 28 7.19 2.62 -6.11
N TYR A 29 7.33 3.13 -7.33
CA TYR A 29 8.25 4.20 -7.70
C TYR A 29 7.66 5.12 -8.76
N GLU A 30 8.28 6.30 -8.95
CA GLU A 30 7.73 7.38 -9.75
C GLU A 30 7.64 7.05 -11.25
N GLU A 31 8.59 6.30 -11.79
CA GLU A 31 8.57 5.89 -13.20
C GLU A 31 7.39 4.96 -13.49
N GLU A 32 7.21 3.91 -12.68
CA GLU A 32 6.04 3.03 -12.76
C GLU A 32 4.72 3.79 -12.64
N PHE A 33 4.65 4.79 -11.75
CA PHE A 33 3.48 5.65 -11.62
C PHE A 33 3.17 6.42 -12.90
N LYS A 34 4.20 7.01 -13.54
CA LYS A 34 4.05 7.73 -14.81
C LYS A 34 3.60 6.80 -15.94
N ASP A 35 4.12 5.58 -15.98
CA ASP A 35 3.71 4.58 -16.97
C ASP A 35 2.26 4.16 -16.78
N MET A 36 1.83 3.93 -15.53
CA MET A 36 0.43 3.62 -15.25
C MET A 36 -0.51 4.80 -15.55
N LEU A 37 -0.07 6.04 -15.31
CA LEU A 37 -0.80 7.24 -15.75
C LEU A 37 -0.91 7.35 -17.27
N ASN A 38 0.15 6.98 -18.00
CA ASN A 38 0.13 6.95 -19.46
C ASN A 38 -0.87 5.91 -19.98
N GLU A 39 -0.88 4.70 -19.42
CA GLU A 39 -1.88 3.66 -19.75
C GLU A 39 -3.29 4.12 -19.41
N LEU A 40 -3.48 4.77 -18.26
CA LEU A 40 -4.75 5.39 -17.87
C LEU A 40 -5.20 6.43 -18.91
N GLY A 41 -4.28 7.25 -19.41
CA GLY A 41 -4.55 8.29 -20.41
C GLY A 41 -4.94 7.76 -21.78
N LYS A 42 -4.49 6.54 -22.14
CA LYS A 42 -4.96 5.84 -23.36
C LYS A 42 -6.44 5.46 -23.28
N LEU A 43 -6.92 5.12 -22.07
CA LEU A 43 -8.32 4.77 -21.83
C LEU A 43 -9.20 6.00 -21.55
N SER A 44 -8.72 6.93 -20.75
CA SER A 44 -9.38 8.19 -20.41
C SER A 44 -8.35 9.28 -20.08
N LYS A 45 -8.20 10.23 -20.99
CA LYS A 45 -7.33 11.40 -20.80
C LYS A 45 -7.78 12.28 -19.63
N GLU A 46 -9.09 12.38 -19.43
CA GLU A 46 -9.67 13.15 -18.32
C GLU A 46 -9.25 12.55 -16.97
N ALA A 47 -9.40 11.23 -16.81
CA ALA A 47 -9.00 10.55 -15.58
C ALA A 47 -7.50 10.67 -15.30
N ALA A 48 -6.66 10.55 -16.33
CA ALA A 48 -5.20 10.69 -16.18
C ALA A 48 -4.77 12.12 -15.83
N ASN A 49 -5.49 13.14 -16.30
CA ASN A 49 -5.22 14.54 -15.95
C ASN A 49 -5.74 14.88 -14.55
N ASP A 50 -6.88 14.32 -14.15
CA ASP A 50 -7.51 14.60 -12.86
C ASP A 50 -6.80 13.90 -11.69
N LEU A 51 -6.27 12.70 -11.91
CA LEU A 51 -5.74 11.88 -10.84
C LEU A 51 -4.55 12.56 -10.10
N PRO A 52 -3.58 13.20 -10.78
CA PRO A 52 -2.50 13.95 -10.12
C PRO A 52 -2.94 15.24 -9.42
N HIS A 53 -4.14 15.77 -9.68
CA HIS A 53 -4.66 16.93 -8.94
C HIS A 53 -4.90 16.60 -7.45
N TYR A 54 -5.09 15.32 -7.13
CA TYR A 54 -5.04 14.84 -5.76
C TYR A 54 -3.57 14.59 -5.39
N SER A 55 -3.09 15.25 -4.33
CA SER A 55 -1.72 15.11 -3.83
C SER A 55 -1.30 13.62 -3.72
N PRO A 56 -0.40 13.14 -4.60
CA PRO A 56 0.00 11.72 -4.69
C PRO A 56 0.59 11.17 -3.39
N GLN A 57 1.18 12.03 -2.56
CA GLN A 57 1.70 11.70 -1.23
C GLN A 57 0.65 11.08 -0.29
N ASN A 58 -0.65 11.28 -0.58
CA ASN A 58 -1.75 10.80 0.26
C ASN A 58 -2.40 9.50 -0.22
N TRP A 59 -2.02 8.97 -1.38
CA TRP A 59 -2.70 7.82 -1.98
C TRP A 59 -1.85 6.93 -2.89
N CYS A 60 -0.69 7.38 -3.35
CA CYS A 60 0.20 6.59 -4.20
C CYS A 60 1.45 6.17 -3.41
N ARG A 61 1.73 4.86 -3.43
CA ARG A 61 2.81 4.25 -2.65
C ARG A 61 4.19 4.77 -3.02
N ALA A 62 4.41 5.12 -4.29
CA ALA A 62 5.65 5.72 -4.79
C ALA A 62 6.07 6.94 -3.96
N TYR A 63 5.09 7.74 -3.52
CA TYR A 63 5.30 9.00 -2.82
C TYR A 63 5.12 8.90 -1.30
N PHE A 64 4.89 7.71 -0.75
CA PHE A 64 4.85 7.51 0.70
C PHE A 64 6.25 7.57 1.30
N ASP A 65 6.34 8.06 2.53
CA ASP A 65 7.59 8.03 3.30
C ASP A 65 8.15 6.61 3.37
N THR A 66 9.46 6.48 3.16
CA THR A 66 10.19 5.21 3.21
C THR A 66 10.49 4.78 4.65
N TRP A 67 10.31 5.69 5.64
CA TRP A 67 10.44 5.39 7.07
C TRP A 67 9.28 4.52 7.58
N CYS A 68 8.05 4.98 7.35
CA CYS A 68 6.83 4.26 7.75
C CYS A 68 6.39 3.29 6.66
N LYS A 69 6.86 2.04 6.74
CA LYS A 69 6.55 1.00 5.75
C LYS A 69 5.09 0.52 5.89
N ASN A 70 4.16 1.23 5.27
CA ASN A 70 2.78 0.76 5.09
C ASN A 70 2.64 0.08 3.72
N GLY A 71 2.23 -1.18 3.71
CA GLY A 71 1.94 -1.93 2.48
C GLY A 71 0.58 -1.60 1.88
N MET A 72 -0.32 -0.98 2.65
CA MET A 72 -1.69 -0.72 2.25
C MET A 72 -1.84 0.69 1.69
N VAL A 73 -2.45 0.79 0.51
CA VAL A 73 -2.83 2.05 -0.16
C VAL A 73 -4.34 2.25 -0.15
N ASP A 74 -5.08 1.50 0.66
CA ASP A 74 -6.53 1.63 0.84
C ASP A 74 -6.90 2.28 2.19
N ASN A 75 -8.16 2.68 2.34
CA ASN A 75 -8.70 3.28 3.56
C ASN A 75 -9.46 2.28 4.43
N ASN A 76 -9.34 0.97 4.18
CA ASN A 76 -10.14 -0.05 4.85
C ASN A 76 -10.01 0.02 6.37
N PHE A 77 -8.80 0.30 6.87
CA PHE A 77 -8.58 0.49 8.32
C PHE A 77 -9.38 1.66 8.88
N VAL A 78 -9.36 2.80 8.20
CA VAL A 78 -10.06 4.02 8.63
C VAL A 78 -11.58 3.84 8.53
N GLU A 79 -12.07 3.18 7.49
CA GLU A 79 -13.49 2.88 7.32
C GLU A 79 -14.00 1.89 8.37
N SER A 80 -13.24 0.81 8.60
CA SER A 80 -13.54 -0.18 9.64
C SER A 80 -13.56 0.48 11.01
N PHE A 81 -12.55 1.31 11.32
CA PHE A 81 -12.50 2.03 12.59
C PHE A 81 -13.68 2.98 12.75
N ASN A 82 -13.97 3.82 11.75
CA ASN A 82 -15.08 4.79 11.79
C ASN A 82 -16.43 4.11 11.98
N THR A 83 -16.67 2.99 11.28
CA THR A 83 -17.87 2.18 11.44
C THR A 83 -17.97 1.64 12.87
N SER A 84 -16.84 1.16 13.39
CA SER A 84 -16.79 0.50 14.70
C SER A 84 -17.00 1.43 15.89
N ILE A 85 -16.77 2.74 15.73
CA ILE A 85 -17.00 3.75 16.78
C ILE A 85 -18.26 4.59 16.53
N LEU A 86 -19.06 4.25 15.51
CA LEU A 86 -20.21 5.05 15.10
C LEU A 86 -21.23 5.20 16.24
N GLU A 87 -21.52 4.13 16.95
CA GLU A 87 -22.44 4.13 18.10
C GLU A 87 -21.83 4.83 19.31
N ALA A 88 -20.54 4.62 19.57
CA ALA A 88 -19.81 5.23 20.68
C ALA A 88 -19.81 6.76 20.59
N ARG A 89 -19.79 7.33 19.37
CA ARG A 89 -19.86 8.79 19.14
C ARG A 89 -21.16 9.44 19.61
N GLY A 90 -22.22 8.66 19.83
CA GLY A 90 -23.49 9.15 20.38
C GLY A 90 -23.48 9.32 21.91
N LYS A 91 -22.42 8.87 22.59
CA LYS A 91 -22.28 8.94 24.05
C LYS A 91 -21.54 10.20 24.48
N ASP A 92 -21.54 10.46 25.79
CA ASP A 92 -20.63 11.46 26.37
C ASP A 92 -19.16 11.04 26.20
N ILE A 93 -18.23 11.96 26.45
CA ILE A 93 -16.79 11.74 26.22
C ILE A 93 -16.30 10.50 27.00
N ILE A 94 -16.79 10.33 28.24
CA ILE A 94 -16.38 9.20 29.09
C ILE A 94 -16.90 7.88 28.52
N GLY A 95 -18.19 7.81 28.18
CA GLY A 95 -18.81 6.62 27.61
C GLY A 95 -18.22 6.23 26.24
N MET A 96 -17.91 7.22 25.39
CA MET A 96 -17.24 6.99 24.12
C MET A 96 -15.84 6.38 24.31
N LEU A 97 -15.06 6.92 25.25
CA LEU A 97 -13.72 6.39 25.54
C LEU A 97 -13.77 4.98 26.13
N GLU A 98 -14.76 4.69 26.97
CA GLU A 98 -14.94 3.37 27.56
C GLU A 98 -15.32 2.31 26.52
N ASP A 99 -16.20 2.64 25.58
CA ASP A 99 -16.52 1.75 24.45
C ASP A 99 -15.29 1.48 23.56
N ILE A 100 -14.52 2.53 23.23
CA ILE A 100 -13.30 2.40 22.43
C ILE A 100 -12.28 1.52 23.17
N ARG A 101 -12.15 1.68 24.48
CA ARG A 101 -11.27 0.85 25.32
C ARG A 101 -11.66 -0.63 25.26
N ILE A 102 -12.93 -0.95 25.49
CA ILE A 102 -13.46 -2.33 25.45
C ILE A 102 -13.25 -2.94 24.06
N GLN A 103 -13.58 -2.19 23.00
CA GLN A 103 -13.40 -2.65 21.64
C GLN A 103 -11.93 -2.92 21.30
N THR A 104 -11.02 -2.06 21.77
CA THR A 104 -9.58 -2.26 21.59
C THR A 104 -9.11 -3.51 22.31
N MET A 105 -9.57 -3.74 23.53
CA MET A 105 -9.26 -4.96 24.29
C MET A 105 -9.74 -6.22 23.57
N ASN A 106 -10.99 -6.24 23.10
CA ASN A 106 -11.52 -7.40 22.36
C ASN A 106 -10.71 -7.69 21.09
N ARG A 107 -10.35 -6.65 20.32
CA ARG A 107 -9.50 -6.80 19.12
C ARG A 107 -8.12 -7.35 19.45
N LEU A 108 -7.51 -6.94 20.57
CA LEU A 108 -6.22 -7.47 20.99
C LEU A 108 -6.30 -8.96 21.29
N VAL A 109 -7.35 -9.41 21.98
CA VAL A 109 -7.59 -10.83 22.27
C VAL A 109 -7.81 -11.62 20.97
N GLU A 110 -8.68 -11.15 20.07
CA GLU A 110 -8.90 -11.79 18.77
C GLU A 110 -7.62 -11.87 17.92
N ASN A 111 -6.78 -10.83 17.95
CA ASN A 111 -5.51 -10.83 17.23
C ASN A 111 -4.51 -11.79 17.86
N GLU A 112 -4.47 -11.88 19.19
CA GLU A 112 -3.64 -12.85 19.90
C GLU A 112 -4.05 -14.28 19.56
N GLU A 113 -5.35 -14.59 19.52
CA GLU A 113 -5.87 -15.89 19.12
C GLU A 113 -5.46 -16.26 17.68
N LYS A 114 -5.51 -15.29 16.75
CA LYS A 114 -5.03 -15.50 15.38
C LYS A 114 -3.53 -15.80 15.34
N ILE A 115 -2.73 -15.05 16.10
CA ILE A 115 -1.27 -15.25 16.16
C ILE A 115 -0.94 -16.62 16.77
N ARG A 116 -1.68 -17.07 17.79
CA ARG A 116 -1.51 -18.40 18.40
C ARG A 116 -1.76 -19.54 17.42
N GLN A 117 -2.54 -19.32 16.36
CA GLN A 117 -2.77 -20.29 15.29
C GLN A 117 -1.68 -20.30 14.21
N TRP A 118 -0.75 -19.34 14.24
CA TRP A 118 0.37 -19.31 13.29
C TRP A 118 1.27 -20.51 13.54
N LYS A 119 1.68 -21.17 12.45
CA LYS A 119 2.56 -22.34 12.50
C LYS A 119 4.04 -21.96 12.37
N ASP A 120 4.29 -20.85 11.69
CA ASP A 120 5.63 -20.36 11.37
C ASP A 120 5.96 -19.12 12.19
N GLU A 121 7.24 -18.73 12.16
CA GLU A 121 7.76 -17.54 12.84
C GLU A 121 7.17 -16.22 12.29
N PHE A 122 6.70 -16.24 11.04
CA PHE A 122 6.19 -15.07 10.33
C PHE A 122 4.69 -15.16 10.05
N SER A 123 4.06 -14.00 9.86
CA SER A 123 2.64 -13.97 9.50
C SER A 123 2.38 -14.69 8.17
N PRO A 124 1.24 -15.37 7.99
CA PRO A 124 0.88 -16.00 6.73
C PRO A 124 0.91 -15.01 5.54
N HIS A 125 0.52 -13.76 5.77
CA HIS A 125 0.56 -12.71 4.75
C HIS A 125 2.00 -12.33 4.38
N CYS A 126 2.89 -12.19 5.36
CA CYS A 126 4.31 -11.94 5.11
C CYS A 126 4.95 -13.10 4.32
N MET A 127 4.61 -14.34 4.66
CA MET A 127 5.12 -15.51 3.94
C MET A 127 4.59 -15.58 2.51
N LEU A 128 3.32 -15.25 2.30
CA LEU A 128 2.74 -15.14 0.95
C LEU A 128 3.50 -14.12 0.10
N LEU A 129 3.72 -12.91 0.62
CA LEU A 129 4.51 -11.88 -0.06
C LEU A 129 5.96 -12.33 -0.31
N TYR A 130 6.58 -13.00 0.65
CA TYR A 130 7.93 -13.54 0.49
C TYR A 130 8.00 -14.56 -0.65
N HIS A 131 7.02 -15.46 -0.75
CA HIS A 131 6.94 -16.43 -1.84
C HIS A 131 6.75 -15.73 -3.20
N ASP A 132 5.85 -14.76 -3.29
CA ASP A 132 5.63 -13.98 -4.52
C ASP A 132 6.93 -13.26 -4.96
N PHE A 133 7.62 -12.60 -4.03
CA PHE A 133 8.89 -11.92 -4.35
C PHE A 133 10.03 -12.88 -4.67
N ARG A 134 10.05 -14.07 -4.06
CA ARG A 134 11.02 -15.11 -4.40
C ARG A 134 10.83 -15.58 -5.83
N ASP A 135 9.60 -15.75 -6.28
CA ASP A 135 9.30 -16.17 -7.65
C ASP A 135 9.73 -15.09 -8.66
N ILE A 136 9.54 -13.81 -8.33
CA ILE A 136 10.03 -12.69 -9.15
C ILE A 136 11.57 -12.64 -9.17
N ALA A 137 12.22 -12.86 -8.02
CA ALA A 137 13.68 -12.81 -7.90
C ALA A 137 14.40 -13.83 -8.81
N HIS A 138 13.72 -14.90 -9.26
CA HIS A 138 14.27 -15.82 -10.25
C HIS A 138 14.54 -15.20 -11.62
N TYR A 139 13.90 -14.07 -11.94
CA TYR A 139 14.13 -13.32 -13.18
C TYR A 139 15.17 -12.21 -13.03
N CYS A 140 15.63 -11.92 -11.81
CA CYS A 140 16.60 -10.87 -11.54
C CYS A 140 18.05 -11.39 -11.63
N THR A 141 18.94 -10.55 -12.15
CA THR A 141 20.40 -10.75 -12.06
C THR A 141 20.97 -9.82 -10.98
N VAL A 142 21.82 -10.35 -10.10
CA VAL A 142 22.41 -9.59 -9.01
C VAL A 142 23.93 -9.54 -9.15
N VAL A 143 24.50 -8.33 -9.14
CA VAL A 143 25.94 -8.08 -9.17
C VAL A 143 26.36 -7.37 -7.89
N PHE A 144 27.26 -8.00 -7.14
CA PHE A 144 27.76 -7.47 -5.87
C PHE A 144 28.89 -6.47 -6.08
N ASN A 145 28.85 -5.32 -5.40
CA ASN A 145 29.87 -4.28 -5.53
C ASN A 145 31.11 -4.48 -4.64
N GLY A 146 31.13 -5.53 -3.80
CA GLY A 146 32.22 -5.81 -2.87
C GLY A 146 32.00 -5.33 -1.43
N ASP A 147 30.89 -4.63 -1.14
CA ASP A 147 30.59 -4.09 0.19
C ASP A 147 29.09 -4.22 0.58
N ALA A 148 28.33 -3.13 0.70
CA ALA A 148 26.90 -3.15 1.06
C ALA A 148 25.95 -3.01 -0.15
N GLY A 149 26.50 -2.86 -1.37
CA GLY A 149 25.76 -2.50 -2.58
C GLY A 149 25.60 -3.65 -3.56
N TYR A 150 24.42 -3.72 -4.16
CA TYR A 150 24.05 -4.74 -5.13
C TYR A 150 23.38 -4.05 -6.32
N GLU A 151 23.92 -4.24 -7.52
CA GLU A 151 23.20 -3.90 -8.74
C GLU A 151 22.25 -5.05 -9.05
N VAL A 152 20.96 -4.75 -9.10
CA VAL A 152 19.89 -5.70 -9.42
C VAL A 152 19.30 -5.28 -10.76
N SER A 153 19.30 -6.21 -11.71
CA SER A 153 18.77 -6.00 -13.05
C SER A 153 17.61 -6.95 -13.32
N GLU A 154 16.52 -6.44 -13.85
CA GLU A 154 15.37 -7.19 -14.34
C GLU A 154 15.06 -6.68 -15.75
N TRP A 155 15.33 -7.50 -16.77
CA TRP A 155 15.22 -7.09 -18.19
C TRP A 155 16.02 -5.82 -18.52
N GLU A 156 15.35 -4.72 -18.86
CA GLU A 156 15.95 -3.42 -19.17
C GLU A 156 16.12 -2.53 -17.93
N ASP A 157 15.41 -2.85 -16.84
CA ASP A 157 15.43 -2.08 -15.60
C ASP A 157 16.63 -2.48 -14.72
N ARG A 158 17.26 -1.46 -14.14
CA ARG A 158 18.45 -1.66 -13.32
C ARG A 158 18.48 -0.69 -12.16
N HIS A 159 18.63 -1.24 -10.96
CA HIS A 159 18.65 -0.47 -9.74
C HIS A 159 19.78 -0.91 -8.82
N THR A 160 20.33 0.04 -8.07
CA THR A 160 21.30 -0.27 -7.01
C THR A 160 20.57 -0.34 -5.67
N VAL A 161 20.75 -1.44 -4.96
CA VAL A 161 20.22 -1.69 -3.62
C VAL A 161 21.37 -1.66 -2.63
N CYS A 162 21.25 -0.84 -1.59
CA CYS A 162 22.17 -0.83 -0.46
C CYS A 162 21.49 -1.47 0.76
N LEU A 163 21.99 -2.62 1.20
CA LEU A 163 21.36 -3.39 2.29
C LEU A 163 21.57 -2.75 3.67
N GLU A 164 22.72 -2.11 3.91
CA GLU A 164 23.00 -1.42 5.17
C GLU A 164 22.08 -0.22 5.38
N SER A 165 21.95 0.63 4.36
CA SER A 165 21.06 1.80 4.41
C SER A 165 19.59 1.45 4.15
N LYS A 166 19.31 0.22 3.69
CA LYS A 166 17.98 -0.27 3.29
C LYS A 166 17.32 0.61 2.22
N ARG A 167 18.12 1.07 1.25
CA ARG A 167 17.69 1.95 0.16
C ARG A 167 17.84 1.27 -1.19
N CYS A 168 17.03 1.71 -2.14
CA CYS A 168 17.09 1.31 -3.54
C CYS A 168 16.95 2.55 -4.41
N THR A 169 17.72 2.65 -5.48
CA THR A 169 17.68 3.77 -6.43
C THR A 169 16.32 3.93 -7.11
N CYS A 170 15.43 2.92 -7.08
CA CYS A 170 14.07 3.09 -7.59
C CYS A 170 13.23 4.07 -6.75
N ARG A 171 13.62 4.38 -5.51
CA ARG A 171 12.87 5.28 -4.61
C ARG A 171 13.75 6.37 -3.98
N GLU A 172 14.81 6.77 -4.67
CA GLU A 172 15.71 7.86 -4.24
C GLU A 172 15.16 9.26 -4.52
#